data_AF-A0A9C9G368-F1
#
_entry.id   AF-A0A9C9G368-F1
#
_cell.length_a   1.000
_cell.length_b   1.000
_cell.length_c   1.000
_cell.angle_alpha   90.00
_cell.angle_beta   90.00
_cell.angle_gamma   90.00
#
_symmetry.space_group_name_H-M   'P 1'
#
loop_
_entity.id
_entity.type
_entity.pdbx_description
1 polymer ?
#
loop_
_entity_poly.entity_id
_entity_poly.type
_entity_poly.pdbx_seq_one_letter_code
_entity_poly.pdbx_strand_id
1 'polypeptide(L)'
;MESSRRYYRLQVLGISICSLIWVPSVNAAPITFNTALPVAKGEYLVREQVVVNQSGDDPGGANRDRSETAAVTALGYGINRQWAVFGILPYRDIDLDIDSGGQRINRSNSGFGDLSVFARYTAYQKDQPGQTFRVAPFFGVKAPTGDDNARDSRGTLPPPVQIATGSWDYFGGVVLTWQTLKYQADAQFSYRVNNKANGFEAG
;
A
#
# COMPACT_ATOMS: atom_id res chain seq x y z
N MET A 1 -0.05 36.15 10.19
CA MET A 1 0.53 35.57 11.43
C MET A 1 -0.12 34.22 11.64
N GLU A 2 0.23 33.20 10.84
CA GLU A 2 -0.43 31.88 10.94
C GLU A 2 0.36 30.74 10.26
N SER A 3 1.70 30.80 10.24
CA SER A 3 2.54 29.72 9.67
C SER A 3 3.20 28.83 10.73
N SER A 4 2.71 28.79 11.97
CA SER A 4 3.40 28.09 13.07
C SER A 4 2.71 26.83 13.61
N ARG A 5 1.60 26.35 13.02
CA ARG A 5 0.86 25.18 13.54
C ARG A 5 1.01 23.88 12.76
N ARG A 6 1.79 23.83 11.67
CA ARG A 6 1.87 22.64 10.79
C ARG A 6 2.86 21.54 11.24
N TYR A 7 3.54 21.70 12.39
CA TYR A 7 4.69 20.85 12.76
C TYR A 7 4.51 19.91 13.98
N TYR A 8 3.33 19.82 14.62
CA TYR A 8 3.23 19.20 15.95
C TYR A 8 2.46 17.89 16.11
N ARG A 9 2.19 17.14 15.03
CA ARG A 9 1.61 15.78 15.18
C ARG A 9 2.26 14.78 14.23
N LEU A 10 3.49 14.39 14.54
CA LEU A 10 4.06 13.13 14.06
C LEU A 10 4.22 12.20 15.28
N GLN A 11 3.14 11.53 15.65
CA GLN A 11 3.20 10.38 16.57
C GLN A 11 2.40 9.24 15.95
N VAL A 12 2.83 8.78 14.78
CA VAL A 12 2.49 7.42 14.34
C VAL A 12 3.42 6.50 15.11
N LEU A 13 2.89 5.93 16.19
CA LEU A 13 3.57 4.92 16.99
C LEU A 13 3.59 3.63 16.16
N GLY A 14 4.51 3.54 15.21
CA GLY A 14 4.76 2.30 14.48
C GLY A 14 5.17 1.23 15.49
N ILE A 15 4.48 0.10 15.49
CA ILE A 15 4.91 -1.10 16.21
C ILE A 15 6.19 -1.61 15.51
N SER A 16 7.31 -0.99 15.85
CA SER A 16 8.63 -1.44 15.45
C SER A 16 9.00 -2.58 16.39
N ILE A 17 9.13 -3.79 15.86
CA ILE A 17 9.83 -4.87 16.55
C ILE A 17 11.29 -4.42 16.67
N CYS A 18 11.63 -3.80 17.81
CA CYS A 18 13.00 -3.41 18.14
C CYS A 18 13.84 -4.66 18.45
N SER A 19 14.32 -5.34 17.42
CA SER A 19 15.58 -6.08 17.52
C SER A 19 16.70 -5.13 17.11
N LEU A 20 17.39 -4.54 18.09
CA LEU A 20 18.65 -3.83 17.88
C LEU A 20 19.69 -4.86 17.42
N ILE A 21 19.74 -5.08 16.11
CA ILE A 21 20.84 -5.75 15.44
C ILE A 21 21.59 -4.65 14.72
N TRP A 22 22.89 -4.58 14.96
CA TRP A 22 23.79 -3.72 14.22
C TRP A 22 23.76 -4.18 12.76
N VAL A 23 22.88 -3.59 11.94
CA VAL A 23 22.75 -3.95 10.53
C VAL A 23 23.83 -3.19 9.78
N PRO A 24 24.85 -3.84 9.19
CA PRO A 24 25.74 -3.15 8.27
C PRO A 24 24.90 -2.55 7.14
N SER A 25 25.20 -1.32 6.76
CA SER A 25 24.50 -0.63 5.67
C SER A 25 24.73 -1.37 4.35
N VAL A 26 23.85 -2.32 4.02
CA VAL A 26 23.84 -2.98 2.72
C VAL A 26 23.07 -2.08 1.78
N ASN A 27 23.75 -1.56 0.75
CA ASN A 27 23.09 -0.85 -0.33
C ASN A 27 22.30 -1.87 -1.17
N ALA A 28 21.02 -2.02 -0.87
CA ALA A 28 20.09 -2.75 -1.71
C ALA A 28 19.45 -1.79 -2.71
N ALA A 29 19.30 -2.22 -3.96
CA ALA A 29 18.50 -1.47 -4.92
C ALA A 29 17.06 -1.36 -4.39
N PRO A 30 16.42 -0.19 -4.51
CA PRO A 30 15.02 -0.04 -4.11
C PRO A 30 14.15 -1.00 -4.92
N ILE A 31 13.30 -1.76 -4.23
CA ILE A 31 12.32 -2.63 -4.88
C ILE A 31 10.97 -1.93 -4.81
N THR A 32 10.45 -1.59 -5.99
CA THR A 32 9.23 -0.78 -6.14
C THR A 32 7.96 -1.62 -5.92
N PHE A 33 7.95 -2.88 -6.36
CA PHE A 33 6.75 -3.73 -6.34
C PHE A 33 6.92 -4.95 -5.43
N ASN A 34 5.97 -5.18 -4.51
CA ASN A 34 5.93 -6.41 -3.70
C ASN A 34 5.87 -7.67 -4.58
N THR A 35 5.20 -7.58 -5.73
CA THR A 35 5.08 -8.66 -6.72
C THR A 35 6.39 -9.00 -7.44
N ALA A 36 7.35 -8.06 -7.48
CA ALA A 36 8.67 -8.30 -8.08
C ALA A 36 9.58 -9.13 -7.17
N LEU A 37 9.21 -9.31 -5.89
CA LEU A 37 10.01 -10.02 -4.90
C LEU A 37 9.94 -11.54 -5.11
N PRO A 38 11.04 -12.22 -5.48
CA PRO A 38 11.10 -13.66 -5.38
C PRO A 38 11.25 -14.05 -3.91
N VAL A 39 10.44 -15.01 -3.44
CA VAL A 39 10.59 -15.60 -2.10
C VAL A 39 11.02 -17.06 -2.28
N ALA A 40 12.14 -17.43 -1.67
CA ALA A 40 12.66 -18.78 -1.77
C ALA A 40 11.77 -19.79 -1.03
N LYS A 41 11.83 -21.06 -1.43
CA LYS A 41 11.04 -22.13 -0.81
C LYS A 41 11.33 -22.20 0.69
N GLY A 42 10.26 -22.16 1.49
CA GLY A 42 10.32 -22.25 2.95
C GLY A 42 10.76 -20.96 3.64
N GLU A 43 11.08 -19.90 2.88
CA GLU A 43 11.55 -18.63 3.42
C GLU A 43 10.41 -17.62 3.56
N TYR A 44 10.60 -16.71 4.51
CA TYR A 44 9.73 -15.57 4.72
C TYR A 44 10.39 -14.28 4.23
N LEU A 45 9.56 -13.36 3.75
CA LEU A 45 9.95 -12.00 3.45
C LEU A 45 9.04 -11.05 4.22
N VAL A 46 9.63 -10.13 4.98
CA VAL A 46 8.89 -9.04 5.62
C VAL A 46 9.36 -7.73 5.00
N ARG A 47 8.42 -6.89 4.61
CA ARG A 47 8.69 -5.54 4.10
C ARG A 47 7.75 -4.56 4.78
N GLU A 48 8.35 -3.51 5.35
CA GLU A 48 7.64 -2.38 5.93
C GLU A 48 7.90 -1.14 5.07
N GLN A 49 6.86 -0.42 4.69
CA GLN A 49 6.99 0.78 3.86
C GLN A 49 6.11 1.91 4.41
N VAL A 50 6.72 3.08 4.64
CA VAL A 50 5.98 4.30 4.92
C VAL A 50 5.71 5.05 3.62
N VAL A 51 4.44 5.34 3.34
CA VAL A 51 3.97 6.07 2.16
C VAL A 51 3.34 7.37 2.60
N VAL A 52 3.80 8.48 2.05
CA VAL A 52 3.18 9.80 2.24
C VAL A 52 2.57 10.23 0.91
N ASN A 53 1.28 10.55 0.92
CA ASN A 53 0.53 11.00 -0.25
C ASN A 53 -0.18 12.32 0.08
N GLN A 54 -0.12 13.27 -0.83
CA GLN A 54 -0.77 14.58 -0.70
C GLN A 54 -1.51 14.92 -1.98
N SER A 55 -2.69 15.49 -1.83
CA SER A 55 -3.51 15.99 -2.93
C SER A 55 -4.12 17.32 -2.50
N GLY A 56 -3.77 18.40 -3.19
CA GLY A 56 -4.32 19.74 -2.98
C GLY A 56 -4.77 20.38 -4.29
N ASP A 57 -4.95 21.69 -4.27
CA ASP A 57 -5.33 22.52 -5.43
C ASP A 57 -6.61 22.04 -6.13
N ASP A 58 -7.63 21.65 -5.35
CA ASP A 58 -8.94 21.26 -5.88
C ASP A 58 -9.53 22.40 -6.73
N PRO A 59 -9.72 22.20 -8.05
CA PRO A 59 -10.29 23.23 -8.92
C PRO A 59 -11.79 23.45 -8.65
N GLY A 60 -12.42 22.61 -7.83
CA GLY A 60 -13.78 22.78 -7.36
C GLY A 60 -13.91 23.77 -6.20
N GLY A 61 -15.12 24.29 -6.00
CA GLY A 61 -15.41 25.26 -4.93
C GLY A 61 -15.30 24.73 -3.48
N ALA A 62 -14.87 23.48 -3.29
CA ALA A 62 -14.68 22.86 -1.98
C ALA A 62 -13.22 22.94 -1.49
N ASN A 63 -12.27 23.33 -2.34
CA ASN A 63 -10.86 23.57 -1.96
C ASN A 63 -10.24 22.42 -1.14
N ARG A 64 -10.46 21.16 -1.54
CA ARG A 64 -9.99 20.00 -0.77
C ARG A 64 -8.46 19.93 -0.71
N ASP A 65 -7.91 19.81 0.48
CA ASP A 65 -6.51 19.49 0.75
C ASP A 65 -6.45 18.22 1.60
N ARG A 66 -5.89 17.15 1.02
CA ARG A 66 -5.83 15.82 1.62
C ARG A 66 -4.38 15.42 1.81
N SER A 67 -4.05 14.96 3.02
CA SER A 67 -2.78 14.31 3.31
C SER A 67 -3.04 12.91 3.88
N GLU A 68 -2.20 11.95 3.49
CA GLU A 68 -2.24 10.60 4.01
C GLU A 68 -0.82 10.11 4.31
N THR A 69 -0.65 9.51 5.49
CA THR A 69 0.51 8.71 5.82
C THR A 69 0.06 7.27 6.03
N ALA A 70 0.70 6.31 5.37
CA ALA A 70 0.39 4.90 5.53
C ALA A 70 1.66 4.10 5.88
N ALA A 71 1.58 3.26 6.90
CA ALA A 71 2.55 2.22 7.20
C ALA A 71 2.04 0.91 6.60
N VAL A 72 2.76 0.35 5.64
CA VAL A 72 2.34 -0.83 4.87
C VAL A 72 3.24 -2.00 5.21
N THR A 73 2.68 -2.98 5.90
CA THR A 73 3.35 -4.25 6.18
C THR A 73 2.99 -5.26 5.11
N ALA A 74 4.00 -5.84 4.48
CA ALA A 74 3.87 -6.96 3.56
C ALA A 74 4.65 -8.17 4.08
N LEU A 75 3.96 -9.31 4.18
CA LEU A 75 4.53 -10.60 4.55
C LEU A 75 4.40 -11.56 3.37
N GLY A 76 5.53 -12.05 2.86
CA GLY A 76 5.60 -13.08 1.83
C GLY A 76 6.08 -14.41 2.38
N TYR A 77 5.56 -15.51 1.85
CA TYR A 77 6.03 -16.88 2.13
C TYR A 77 6.18 -17.67 0.84
N GLY A 78 7.35 -18.27 0.64
CA GLY A 78 7.65 -19.11 -0.52
C GLY A 78 7.17 -20.54 -0.28
N ILE A 79 6.03 -20.91 -0.84
CA ILE A 79 5.46 -22.27 -0.69
C ILE A 79 6.40 -23.30 -1.36
N ASN A 80 6.89 -22.98 -2.55
CA ASN A 80 7.87 -23.78 -3.28
C ASN A 80 8.69 -22.88 -4.23
N ARG A 81 9.47 -23.46 -5.15
CA ARG A 81 10.35 -22.69 -6.05
C ARG A 81 9.56 -21.84 -7.04
N GLN A 82 8.29 -22.13 -7.27
CA GLN A 82 7.43 -21.43 -8.23
C GLN A 82 6.40 -20.52 -7.55
N TRP A 83 5.84 -20.96 -6.43
CA TRP A 83 4.72 -20.31 -5.76
C TRP A 83 5.15 -19.56 -4.51
N ALA A 84 4.71 -18.31 -4.41
CA ALA A 84 4.77 -17.51 -3.20
C ALA A 84 3.39 -16.89 -2.91
N VAL A 85 3.05 -16.73 -1.64
CA VAL A 85 1.85 -16.04 -1.18
C VAL A 85 2.25 -14.82 -0.38
N PHE A 86 1.47 -13.75 -0.47
CA PHE A 86 1.72 -12.50 0.21
C PHE A 86 0.45 -12.00 0.89
N GLY A 87 0.58 -11.52 2.13
CA GLY A 87 -0.41 -10.72 2.82
C GLY A 87 0.09 -9.28 2.98
N ILE A 88 -0.75 -8.30 2.70
CA ILE A 88 -0.45 -6.87 2.83
C ILE A 88 -1.51 -6.23 3.71
N LEU A 89 -1.07 -5.58 4.79
CA LEU A 89 -1.93 -4.86 5.71
C LEU A 89 -1.42 -3.41 5.89
N PRO A 90 -2.19 -2.40 5.45
CA PRO A 90 -1.84 -1.01 5.68
C PRO A 90 -2.47 -0.49 6.98
N TYR A 91 -1.71 0.26 7.77
CA TYR A 91 -2.24 1.21 8.74
C TYR A 91 -2.19 2.60 8.12
N ARG A 92 -3.33 3.30 8.07
CA ARG A 92 -3.48 4.59 7.39
C ARG A 92 -3.82 5.67 8.41
N ASP A 93 -3.31 6.86 8.19
CA ASP A 93 -3.67 8.10 8.88
C ASP A 93 -3.95 9.15 7.81
N ILE A 94 -5.21 9.57 7.72
CA ILE A 94 -5.73 10.43 6.66
C ILE A 94 -6.29 11.69 7.29
N ASP A 95 -5.89 12.83 6.75
CA ASP A 95 -6.40 14.15 7.08
C ASP A 95 -6.95 14.82 5.82
N LEU A 96 -8.11 15.46 5.94
CA LEU A 96 -8.76 16.20 4.87
C LEU A 96 -9.27 17.53 5.41
N ASP A 97 -8.70 18.61 4.89
CA ASP A 97 -9.23 19.94 5.03
C ASP A 97 -10.13 20.29 3.82
N ILE A 98 -11.35 20.78 4.07
CA ILE A 98 -12.34 21.10 3.04
C ILE A 98 -13.14 22.35 3.41
N ASP A 99 -13.51 23.17 2.42
CA ASP A 99 -14.39 24.31 2.62
C ASP A 99 -15.86 23.85 2.57
N SER A 100 -16.61 24.10 3.65
CA SER A 100 -18.01 23.74 3.77
C SER A 100 -18.78 24.84 4.50
N GLY A 101 -19.84 25.36 3.89
CA GLY A 101 -20.66 26.42 4.49
C GLY A 101 -19.90 27.72 4.79
N GLY A 102 -18.88 28.05 3.99
CA GLY A 102 -18.04 29.24 4.19
C GLY A 102 -16.97 29.10 5.29
N GLN A 103 -16.80 27.90 5.85
CA GLN A 103 -15.76 27.61 6.84
C GLN A 103 -14.83 26.49 6.37
N ARG A 104 -13.55 26.60 6.76
CA ARG A 104 -12.58 25.51 6.62
C ARG A 104 -12.82 24.48 7.71
N ILE A 105 -13.10 23.23 7.32
CA ILE A 105 -13.30 22.12 8.26
C ILE A 105 -12.24 21.04 8.02
N ASN A 106 -11.74 20.45 9.10
CA ASN A 106 -10.88 19.27 9.06
C ASN A 106 -11.72 18.01 9.37
N ARG A 107 -11.53 16.96 8.57
CA ARG A 107 -12.04 15.61 8.79
C ARG A 107 -10.85 14.64 8.73
N SER A 108 -10.64 13.85 9.77
CA SER A 108 -9.52 12.90 9.83
C SER A 108 -9.96 11.52 10.29
N ASN A 109 -9.16 10.50 9.96
CA ASN A 109 -9.39 9.12 10.33
C ASN A 109 -8.07 8.34 10.34
N SER A 110 -7.90 7.43 11.31
CA SER A 110 -6.73 6.53 11.32
C SER A 110 -7.09 5.11 11.76
N GLY A 111 -6.36 4.12 11.23
CA GLY A 111 -6.65 2.71 11.51
C GLY A 111 -6.14 1.76 10.43
N PHE A 112 -6.45 0.47 10.61
CA PHE A 112 -6.10 -0.56 9.64
C PHE A 112 -7.05 -0.51 8.43
N GLY A 113 -6.46 -0.48 7.24
CA GLY A 113 -7.19 -0.65 5.99
C GLY A 113 -7.46 -2.11 5.66
N ASP A 114 -7.86 -2.33 4.42
CA ASP A 114 -8.24 -3.64 3.93
C ASP A 114 -7.03 -4.55 3.71
N LEU A 115 -7.13 -5.78 4.23
CA LEU A 115 -6.15 -6.84 4.02
C LEU A 115 -6.17 -7.27 2.55
N SER A 116 -5.01 -7.21 1.89
CA SER A 116 -4.84 -7.79 0.55
C SER A 116 -4.02 -9.07 0.63
N VAL A 117 -4.48 -10.12 -0.04
CA VAL A 117 -3.75 -11.39 -0.17
C VAL A 117 -3.58 -11.70 -1.64
N PHE A 118 -2.36 -12.05 -2.06
CA PHE A 118 -2.11 -12.47 -3.43
C PHE A 118 -1.13 -13.63 -3.53
N ALA A 119 -1.32 -14.45 -4.56
CA ALA A 119 -0.38 -15.48 -4.95
C ALA A 119 0.41 -15.03 -6.19
N ARG A 120 1.69 -15.38 -6.23
CA ARG A 120 2.61 -15.13 -7.33
C ARG A 120 3.15 -16.46 -7.82
N TYR A 121 3.11 -16.69 -9.13
CA TYR A 121 3.63 -17.88 -9.78
C TYR A 121 4.78 -17.55 -10.71
N THR A 122 5.97 -18.10 -10.48
CA THR A 122 7.13 -17.96 -11.38
C THR A 122 6.95 -18.90 -12.57
N ALA A 123 6.22 -18.44 -13.59
CA ALA A 123 5.91 -19.21 -14.78
C ALA A 123 7.13 -19.47 -15.67
N TYR A 124 8.05 -18.51 -15.71
CA TYR A 124 9.30 -18.64 -16.45
C TYR A 124 10.46 -18.07 -15.63
N GLN A 125 11.56 -18.81 -15.60
CA GLN A 125 12.83 -18.34 -15.06
C GLN A 125 13.96 -18.87 -15.95
N LYS A 126 14.82 -17.97 -16.41
CA LYS A 126 16.05 -18.31 -17.12
C LYS A 126 17.23 -17.72 -16.38
N ASP A 127 17.98 -18.58 -15.72
CA ASP A 127 19.24 -18.25 -15.06
C ASP A 127 20.40 -18.42 -16.04
N GLN A 128 21.29 -17.44 -16.09
CA GLN A 128 22.51 -17.46 -16.88
C GLN A 128 23.64 -16.87 -16.02
N PRO A 129 24.92 -17.07 -16.38
CA PRO A 129 26.03 -16.46 -15.65
C PRO A 129 25.86 -14.95 -15.50
N GLY A 130 25.68 -14.50 -14.25
CA GLY A 130 25.54 -13.09 -13.90
C GLY A 130 24.20 -12.43 -14.23
N GLN A 131 23.19 -13.17 -14.68
CA GLN A 131 21.86 -12.63 -14.98
C GLN A 131 20.72 -13.64 -14.80
N THR A 132 19.56 -13.14 -14.41
CA THR A 132 18.31 -13.91 -14.36
C THR A 132 17.18 -13.10 -14.99
N PHE A 133 16.38 -13.75 -15.82
CA PHE A 133 15.12 -13.21 -16.31
C PHE A 133 13.95 -14.02 -15.76
N ARG A 134 12.89 -13.36 -15.29
CA ARG A 134 11.67 -14.00 -14.76
C ARG A 134 10.41 -13.39 -15.34
N VAL A 135 9.42 -14.25 -15.57
CA VAL A 135 8.03 -13.87 -15.84
C VAL A 135 7.17 -14.49 -14.76
N ALA A 136 6.45 -13.64 -14.02
CA ALA A 136 5.62 -14.09 -12.92
C ALA A 136 4.21 -13.47 -12.96
N PRO A 137 3.19 -14.21 -13.42
CA PRO A 137 1.82 -13.83 -13.16
C PRO A 137 1.50 -13.85 -11.66
N PHE A 138 0.55 -13.01 -11.26
CA PHE A 138 0.02 -12.96 -9.92
C PHE A 138 -1.49 -12.69 -9.94
N PHE A 139 -2.19 -13.15 -8.92
CA PHE A 139 -3.58 -12.85 -8.69
C PHE A 139 -3.82 -12.68 -7.18
N GLY A 140 -4.76 -11.82 -6.82
CA GLY A 140 -5.07 -11.56 -5.43
C GLY A 140 -6.46 -11.00 -5.22
N VAL A 141 -6.79 -10.91 -3.94
CA VAL A 141 -8.04 -10.40 -3.41
C VAL A 141 -7.74 -9.37 -2.34
N LYS A 142 -8.58 -8.34 -2.25
CA LYS A 142 -8.65 -7.42 -1.12
C LYS A 142 -9.91 -7.76 -0.33
N ALA A 143 -9.75 -8.07 0.95
CA ALA A 143 -10.85 -8.38 1.86
C ALA A 143 -11.27 -7.11 2.63
N PRO A 144 -12.58 -6.87 2.84
CA PRO A 144 -13.08 -5.70 3.57
C PRO A 144 -12.92 -5.88 5.08
N THR A 145 -11.69 -5.79 5.57
CA THR A 145 -11.35 -6.02 6.98
C THR A 145 -11.21 -4.73 7.78
N GLY A 146 -10.98 -3.60 7.12
CA GLY A 146 -10.89 -2.31 7.80
C GLY A 146 -12.25 -1.65 7.99
N ASP A 147 -12.29 -0.58 8.79
CA ASP A 147 -13.51 0.20 9.02
C ASP A 147 -13.80 1.13 7.83
N ASP A 148 -15.02 1.01 7.29
CA ASP A 148 -15.51 1.68 6.08
C ASP A 148 -16.70 2.64 6.36
N ASN A 149 -17.13 2.76 7.61
CA ASN A 149 -18.27 3.59 8.02
C ASN A 149 -17.91 4.48 9.22
N ALA A 150 -16.68 4.97 9.25
CA ALA A 150 -16.22 5.89 10.28
C ALA A 150 -17.02 7.19 10.24
N ARG A 151 -17.26 7.77 11.43
CA ARG A 151 -18.10 8.95 11.64
C ARG A 151 -17.44 9.94 12.58
N ASP A 152 -17.81 11.20 12.44
CA ASP A 152 -17.50 12.25 13.41
C ASP A 152 -18.76 13.01 13.86
N SER A 153 -18.59 14.13 14.55
CA SER A 153 -19.71 14.97 15.02
C SER A 153 -20.60 15.54 13.90
N ARG A 154 -20.19 15.42 12.63
CA ARG A 154 -20.92 15.87 11.45
C ARG A 154 -21.53 14.72 10.65
N GLY A 155 -21.45 13.49 11.16
CA GLY A 155 -22.00 12.29 10.53
C GLY A 155 -20.91 11.43 9.88
N THR A 156 -21.30 10.62 8.89
CA THR A 156 -20.37 9.73 8.19
C THR A 156 -19.27 10.53 7.51
N LEU A 157 -18.03 10.06 7.66
CA LEU A 157 -16.88 10.64 7.01
C LEU A 157 -16.98 10.44 5.48
N PRO A 158 -16.61 11.43 4.66
CA PRO A 158 -16.71 11.30 3.21
C PRO A 158 -15.72 10.23 2.68
N PRO A 159 -15.97 9.62 1.51
CA PRO A 159 -15.15 8.52 1.00
C PRO A 159 -13.62 8.74 0.99
N PRO A 160 -13.09 9.95 0.68
CA PRO A 160 -11.63 10.16 0.69
C PRO A 160 -10.93 9.98 2.04
N VAL A 161 -11.66 10.02 3.15
CA VAL A 161 -11.14 9.82 4.52
C VAL A 161 -11.62 8.52 5.16
N GLN A 162 -12.37 7.67 4.43
CA GLN A 162 -12.60 6.30 4.86
C GLN A 162 -11.31 5.48 4.66
N ILE A 163 -10.96 4.67 5.66
CA ILE A 163 -9.70 3.92 5.67
C ILE A 163 -9.80 2.65 4.81
N ALA A 164 -10.97 2.03 4.82
CA ALA A 164 -11.34 0.86 4.03
C ALA A 164 -12.49 1.16 3.06
N THR A 165 -12.68 0.28 2.08
CA THR A 165 -13.74 0.47 1.06
C THR A 165 -14.99 -0.33 1.33
N GLY A 166 -14.96 -1.33 2.21
CA GLY A 166 -16.11 -2.21 2.48
C GLY A 166 -16.37 -3.26 1.40
N SER A 167 -15.54 -3.33 0.36
CA SER A 167 -15.71 -4.24 -0.78
C SER A 167 -14.63 -5.31 -0.86
N TRP A 168 -15.03 -6.47 -1.37
CA TRP A 168 -14.11 -7.45 -1.91
C TRP A 168 -13.62 -6.98 -3.28
N ASP A 169 -12.33 -6.77 -3.45
CA ASP A 169 -11.78 -6.41 -4.76
C ASP A 169 -10.87 -7.52 -5.27
N TYR A 170 -10.78 -7.66 -6.59
CA TYR A 170 -9.95 -8.67 -7.24
C TYR A 170 -8.91 -7.98 -8.09
N PHE A 171 -7.68 -8.48 -8.08
CA PHE A 171 -6.62 -7.95 -8.91
C PHE A 171 -5.71 -9.03 -9.43
N GLY A 172 -5.05 -8.76 -10.54
CA GLY A 172 -4.08 -9.67 -11.12
C GLY A 172 -3.25 -9.01 -12.19
N GLY A 173 -2.22 -9.70 -12.64
CA GLY A 173 -1.31 -9.17 -13.62
C GLY A 173 -0.11 -10.05 -13.83
N VAL A 174 0.90 -9.47 -14.47
CA VAL A 174 2.20 -10.09 -14.70
C VAL A 174 3.31 -9.12 -14.34
N VAL A 175 4.36 -9.63 -13.71
CA VAL A 175 5.62 -8.91 -13.53
C VAL A 175 6.72 -9.59 -14.33
N LEU A 176 7.54 -8.77 -14.98
CA LEU A 176 8.75 -9.15 -15.67
C LEU A 176 9.92 -8.61 -14.86
N THR A 177 10.87 -9.47 -14.52
CA THR A 177 12.08 -9.07 -13.79
C THR A 177 13.29 -9.44 -14.63
N TRP A 178 14.11 -8.45 -14.96
CA TRP A 178 15.45 -8.65 -15.50
C TRP A 178 16.46 -8.20 -14.45
N GLN A 179 17.25 -9.15 -13.95
CA GLN A 179 18.20 -8.94 -12.88
C GLN A 179 19.59 -9.36 -13.34
N THR A 180 20.58 -8.53 -13.08
CA THR A 180 22.01 -8.83 -13.24
C THR A 180 22.69 -8.77 -11.87
N LEU A 181 24.00 -9.02 -11.79
CA LEU A 181 24.75 -8.85 -10.55
C LEU A 181 24.76 -7.41 -10.01
N LYS A 182 24.49 -6.41 -10.86
CA LYS A 182 24.62 -4.98 -10.51
C LYS A 182 23.31 -4.18 -10.62
N TYR A 183 22.39 -4.63 -11.48
CA TYR A 183 21.19 -3.89 -11.84
C TYR A 183 19.97 -4.79 -11.87
N GLN A 184 18.82 -4.23 -11.57
CA GLN A 184 17.54 -4.88 -11.74
C GLN A 184 16.56 -3.91 -12.38
N ALA A 185 15.77 -4.39 -13.33
CA ALA A 185 14.64 -3.69 -13.92
C ALA A 185 13.40 -4.57 -13.78
N ASP A 186 12.32 -3.98 -13.27
CA ASP A 186 11.02 -4.62 -13.12
C ASP A 186 9.97 -3.87 -13.94
N ALA A 187 9.15 -4.61 -14.68
CA ALA A 187 8.00 -4.09 -15.39
C ALA A 187 6.74 -4.86 -14.96
N GLN A 188 5.67 -4.13 -14.61
CA GLN A 188 4.40 -4.73 -14.18
C GLN A 188 3.25 -4.22 -15.04
N PHE A 189 2.40 -5.15 -15.45
CA PHE A 189 1.10 -4.89 -16.05
C PHE A 189 0.04 -5.54 -15.16
N SER A 190 -0.93 -4.75 -14.71
CA SER A 190 -1.95 -5.23 -13.77
C SER A 190 -3.32 -4.61 -14.03
N TYR A 191 -4.34 -5.36 -13.65
CA TYR A 191 -5.73 -4.94 -13.67
C TYR A 191 -6.38 -5.21 -12.31
N ARG A 192 -7.30 -4.33 -11.89
CA ARG A 192 -8.07 -4.45 -10.66
C ARG A 192 -9.54 -4.20 -10.97
N VAL A 193 -10.39 -5.03 -10.40
CA VAL A 193 -11.85 -4.88 -10.38
C VAL A 193 -12.23 -4.51 -8.96
N ASN A 194 -12.76 -3.29 -8.79
CA ASN A 194 -13.29 -2.85 -7.49
C ASN A 194 -14.79 -3.15 -7.45
N ASN A 195 -15.25 -3.85 -6.41
CA ASN A 195 -16.67 -4.10 -6.24
C ASN A 195 -17.36 -2.95 -5.49
N LYS A 196 -18.69 -2.97 -5.55
CA LYS A 196 -19.54 -1.96 -4.91
C LYS A 196 -19.66 -2.24 -3.41
N ALA A 197 -19.59 -1.18 -2.62
CA ALA A 197 -19.95 -1.18 -1.21
C ALA A 197 -20.54 0.19 -0.85
N ASN A 198 -21.47 0.21 0.10
CA ASN A 198 -22.06 1.45 0.63
C ASN A 198 -22.65 2.42 -0.43
N GLY A 199 -23.14 1.88 -1.55
CA GLY A 199 -23.70 2.68 -2.65
C GLY A 199 -22.67 3.45 -3.48
N PHE A 200 -21.37 3.18 -3.28
CA PHE A 200 -20.26 3.76 -4.04
C PHE A 200 -19.61 2.71 -4.94
N GLU A 201 -19.33 3.08 -6.19
CA GLU A 201 -18.62 2.27 -7.17
C GLU A 201 -17.28 2.95 -7.44
N ALA A 202 -16.19 2.32 -7.00
CA ALA A 202 -14.85 2.89 -7.11
C ALA A 202 -14.25 2.78 -8.53
N GLY A 203 -14.98 2.18 -9.48
CA GLY A 203 -14.57 1.99 -10.88
C GLY A 203 -13.82 0.69 -11.13
#